data_AF-A0AAV3U673-F1
#
_entry.id   AF-A0AAV3U673-F1
#
_cell.length_a   1.000
_cell.length_b   1.000
_cell.length_c   1.000
_cell.angle_alpha   90.00
_cell.angle_beta   90.00
_cell.angle_gamma   90.00
#
_symmetry.space_group_name_H-M   'P 1'
#
loop_
_entity.id
_entity.type
_entity.pdbx_description
1 polymer ?
#
loop_
_entity_poly.entity_id
_entity_poly.type
_entity_poly.pdbx_seq_one_letter_code
_entity_poly.pdbx_strand_id
1 'polypeptide(L)'
;MIAFFIITVTVFVAGCKGQTTEGSAVETVTVYIDSGAKQCYFSGHPLAKTEQRLQAAGVTVTESACGVLTGVMFPAVCGGHTEKINLHVIQASHLPLAERAGFKPVSSLQQGQQPGFKQIACDKRGVNLSPDV
;
A
#
# COMPACT_ATOMS: atom_id res chain seq x y z
N MET A 1 -53.42 45.86 -26.67
CA MET A 1 -54.19 44.64 -26.97
C MET A 1 -53.49 43.90 -28.09
N ILE A 2 -53.23 42.60 -27.90
CA ILE A 2 -52.68 41.50 -28.74
C ILE A 2 -51.83 40.67 -27.74
N ALA A 3 -52.37 39.69 -27.03
CA ALA A 3 -52.88 38.37 -27.44
C ALA A 3 -51.76 37.38 -27.88
N PHE A 4 -51.40 36.51 -26.91
CA PHE A 4 -50.99 35.10 -27.01
C PHE A 4 -49.92 34.70 -28.05
N PHE A 5 -48.80 34.12 -27.57
CA PHE A 5 -48.55 32.68 -27.80
C PHE A 5 -47.52 32.13 -26.80
N ILE A 6 -47.94 31.05 -26.15
CA ILE A 6 -47.24 30.22 -25.17
C ILE A 6 -46.09 29.48 -25.85
N ILE A 7 -44.87 29.50 -25.28
CA ILE A 7 -44.02 28.29 -25.14
C ILE A 7 -43.18 28.43 -23.85
N THR A 8 -43.70 27.85 -22.77
CA THR A 8 -42.94 27.45 -21.58
C THR A 8 -42.06 26.25 -21.95
N VAL A 9 -40.74 26.44 -22.05
CA VAL A 9 -39.79 25.32 -22.08
C VAL A 9 -39.26 25.10 -20.66
N THR A 10 -40.00 24.31 -19.89
CA THR A 10 -39.56 23.77 -18.61
C THR A 10 -38.52 22.70 -18.91
N VAL A 11 -37.24 23.07 -18.88
CA VAL A 11 -36.15 22.10 -18.98
C VAL A 11 -36.13 21.28 -17.69
N PHE A 12 -36.68 20.08 -17.75
CA PHE A 12 -36.53 19.05 -16.72
C PHE A 12 -35.09 18.51 -16.81
N VAL A 13 -34.18 19.12 -16.05
CA VAL A 13 -32.88 18.49 -15.80
C VAL A 13 -33.11 17.40 -14.76
N ALA A 14 -33.29 16.17 -15.23
CA ALA A 14 -33.15 14.97 -14.41
C ALA A 14 -31.66 14.83 -14.01
N GLY A 15 -31.27 15.53 -12.95
CA GLY A 15 -30.00 15.30 -12.29
C GLY A 15 -30.08 13.96 -11.55
N CYS A 16 -29.37 12.95 -12.03
CA CYS A 16 -29.18 11.70 -11.30
C CYS A 16 -28.64 12.03 -9.91
N LYS A 17 -29.44 11.74 -8.89
CA LYS A 17 -28.99 11.63 -7.50
C LYS A 17 -28.04 10.43 -7.48
N GLY A 18 -26.75 10.70 -7.70
CA GLY A 18 -25.69 9.72 -7.49
C GLY A 18 -25.80 9.24 -6.06
N GLN A 19 -26.37 8.05 -5.88
CA GLN A 19 -26.35 7.35 -4.61
C GLN A 19 -24.88 7.10 -4.30
N THR A 20 -24.34 7.88 -3.38
CA THR A 20 -23.20 7.44 -2.59
C THR A 20 -23.66 6.18 -1.89
N THR A 21 -23.25 5.05 -2.44
CA THR A 21 -23.20 3.77 -1.74
C THR A 21 -22.53 4.02 -0.39
N GLU A 22 -23.34 4.07 0.67
CA GLU A 22 -22.91 3.81 2.03
C GLU A 22 -22.55 2.32 2.14
N GLY A 23 -21.48 1.92 1.45
CA GLY A 23 -20.71 0.77 1.85
C GLY A 23 -19.77 1.27 2.94
N SER A 24 -19.87 0.72 4.15
CA SER A 24 -18.88 0.95 5.21
C SER A 24 -17.48 0.83 4.60
N ALA A 25 -16.79 1.96 4.44
CA ALA A 25 -15.42 1.95 3.96
C ALA A 25 -14.60 1.19 5.01
N VAL A 26 -14.13 -0.01 4.64
CA VAL A 26 -13.28 -0.80 5.53
C VAL A 26 -12.00 0.00 5.72
N GLU A 27 -11.75 0.46 6.94
CA GLU A 27 -10.54 1.20 7.27
C GLU A 27 -9.33 0.30 7.03
N THR A 28 -8.36 0.80 6.25
CA THR A 28 -7.14 0.06 5.91
C THR A 28 -5.90 0.77 6.44
N VAL A 29 -4.88 -0.02 6.77
CA VAL A 29 -3.55 0.47 7.14
C VAL A 29 -2.50 -0.23 6.28
N THR A 30 -1.43 0.48 5.94
CA THR A 30 -0.25 -0.11 5.30
C THR A 30 0.75 -0.55 6.35
N VAL A 31 1.18 -1.80 6.28
CA VAL A 31 2.25 -2.37 7.11
C VAL A 31 3.45 -2.75 6.24
N TYR A 32 4.63 -2.85 6.86
CA TYR A 32 5.85 -3.28 6.20
C TYR A 32 6.61 -4.33 6.99
N ILE A 33 7.51 -5.03 6.30
CA ILE A 33 8.53 -5.91 6.88
C ILE A 33 9.82 -5.80 6.06
N ASP A 34 10.98 -6.05 6.68
CA ASP A 34 12.24 -6.29 5.97
C ASP A 34 12.03 -7.40 4.93
N SER A 35 12.44 -7.16 3.69
CA SER A 35 12.26 -8.15 2.61
C SER A 35 13.13 -9.41 2.81
N GLY A 36 14.03 -9.42 3.78
CA GLY A 36 15.03 -10.46 3.98
C GLY A 36 16.26 -10.30 3.09
N ALA A 37 16.28 -9.32 2.18
CA ALA A 37 17.37 -9.13 1.23
C ALA A 37 18.71 -8.88 1.93
N LYS A 38 19.75 -9.56 1.41
CA LYS A 38 21.13 -9.51 1.90
C LYS A 38 22.06 -9.01 0.81
N GLN A 39 22.95 -8.10 1.20
CA GLN A 39 24.00 -7.60 0.33
C GLN A 39 24.82 -8.77 -0.25
N CYS A 40 25.18 -8.70 -1.54
CA CYS A 40 25.93 -9.69 -2.32
C CYS A 40 25.18 -11.01 -2.69
N TYR A 41 24.20 -11.48 -1.90
CA TYR A 41 23.77 -12.89 -2.01
C TYR A 41 22.27 -13.15 -2.19
N PHE A 42 21.40 -12.26 -1.71
CA PHE A 42 19.97 -12.57 -1.68
C PHE A 42 19.12 -11.33 -1.94
N SER A 43 18.30 -11.38 -2.99
CA SER A 43 17.48 -10.24 -3.43
C SER A 43 16.24 -9.99 -2.57
N GLY A 44 15.97 -10.84 -1.58
CA GLY A 44 14.80 -10.75 -0.70
C GLY A 44 13.70 -11.74 -1.08
N HIS A 45 12.73 -11.86 -0.19
CA HIS A 45 11.51 -12.63 -0.37
C HIS A 45 10.57 -11.93 -1.36
N PRO A 46 9.83 -12.71 -2.17
CA PRO A 46 8.77 -12.17 -2.99
C PRO A 46 7.59 -11.75 -2.12
N LEU A 47 6.81 -10.76 -2.59
CA LEU A 47 5.60 -10.27 -1.91
C LEU A 47 4.67 -11.40 -1.47
N ALA A 48 4.48 -12.42 -2.32
CA ALA A 48 3.62 -13.56 -2.01
C ALA A 48 4.05 -14.31 -0.73
N LYS A 49 5.34 -14.36 -0.42
CA LYS A 49 5.85 -15.05 0.78
C LYS A 49 5.58 -14.25 2.04
N THR A 50 5.75 -12.93 2.02
CA THR A 50 5.44 -12.08 3.17
C THR A 50 3.94 -11.90 3.34
N GLU A 51 3.19 -11.87 2.26
CA GLU A 51 1.73 -11.91 2.26
C GLU A 51 1.21 -13.22 2.90
N GLN A 52 1.76 -14.38 2.52
CA GLN A 52 1.39 -15.67 3.12
C GLN A 52 1.64 -15.69 4.64
N ARG A 53 2.68 -15.00 5.13
CA ARG A 53 2.94 -14.87 6.56
C ARG A 53 1.85 -14.09 7.28
N LEU A 54 1.30 -13.04 6.66
CA LEU A 54 0.13 -12.31 7.18
C LEU A 54 -1.13 -13.19 7.15
N GLN A 55 -1.38 -13.88 6.04
CA GLN A 55 -2.54 -14.77 5.89
C GLN A 55 -2.51 -15.91 6.92
N ALA A 56 -1.34 -16.51 7.17
CA ALA A 56 -1.16 -17.54 8.21
C ALA A 56 -1.41 -17.02 9.64
N ALA A 57 -1.29 -15.70 9.85
CA ALA A 57 -1.65 -15.04 11.09
C ALA A 57 -3.13 -14.58 11.14
N GLY A 58 -3.96 -14.97 10.16
CA GLY A 58 -5.36 -14.59 10.07
C GLY A 58 -5.59 -13.17 9.53
N VAL A 59 -4.59 -12.56 8.88
CA VAL A 59 -4.69 -11.21 8.32
C VAL A 59 -5.06 -11.26 6.85
N THR A 60 -6.18 -10.63 6.49
CA THR A 60 -6.54 -10.35 5.08
C THR A 60 -5.69 -9.21 4.52
N VAL A 61 -5.01 -9.48 3.40
CA VAL A 61 -4.23 -8.51 2.64
C VAL A 61 -5.02 -8.12 1.39
N THR A 62 -5.10 -6.82 1.10
CA THR A 62 -5.84 -6.29 -0.07
C THR A 62 -4.92 -5.82 -1.19
N GLU A 63 -3.69 -5.42 -0.86
CA GLU A 63 -2.68 -4.96 -1.82
C GLU A 63 -1.28 -5.23 -1.27
N SER A 64 -0.33 -5.49 -2.17
CA SER A 64 1.07 -5.77 -1.84
C SER A 64 1.98 -4.96 -2.78
N ALA A 65 3.05 -4.35 -2.26
CA ALA A 65 3.98 -3.54 -3.04
C ALA A 65 5.44 -3.68 -2.57
N CYS A 66 6.37 -3.47 -3.51
CA CYS A 66 7.80 -3.38 -3.23
C CYS A 66 8.16 -1.97 -2.74
N GLY A 67 9.15 -1.85 -1.86
CA GLY A 67 9.59 -0.57 -1.33
C GLY A 67 11.01 -0.59 -0.79
N VAL A 68 11.54 0.61 -0.57
CA VAL A 68 12.85 0.85 0.03
C VAL A 68 12.74 1.88 1.14
N LEU A 69 13.45 1.65 2.25
CA LEU A 69 13.60 2.63 3.31
C LEU A 69 14.39 3.84 2.80
N THR A 70 13.98 5.04 3.22
CA THR A 70 14.69 6.28 2.90
C THR A 70 15.32 6.87 4.15
N GLY A 71 16.49 7.52 4.01
CA GLY A 71 17.16 8.15 5.15
C GLY A 71 17.80 7.16 6.14
N VAL A 72 17.88 5.88 5.79
CA VAL A 72 18.56 4.83 6.55
C VAL A 72 19.80 4.40 5.77
N MET A 73 20.96 4.34 6.43
CA MET A 73 22.19 3.80 5.84
C MET A 73 22.51 2.43 6.41
N PHE A 74 22.89 1.51 5.52
CA PHE A 74 23.33 0.16 5.88
C PHE A 74 24.84 0.05 5.63
N PRO A 75 25.62 -0.53 6.57
CA PRO A 75 27.04 -0.79 6.34
C PRO A 75 27.23 -1.67 5.10
N ALA A 76 28.15 -1.29 4.22
CA ALA A 76 28.44 -2.02 2.98
C ALA A 76 29.29 -3.27 3.26
N VAL A 77 28.65 -4.36 3.67
CA VAL A 77 29.28 -5.65 3.99
C VAL A 77 28.45 -6.80 3.42
N CYS A 78 29.11 -7.77 2.81
CA CYS A 78 28.41 -8.93 2.26
C CYS A 78 27.68 -9.70 3.38
N GLY A 79 26.42 -10.06 3.13
CA GLY A 79 25.52 -10.65 4.13
C GLY A 79 24.83 -9.63 5.06
N GLY A 80 25.14 -8.34 4.93
CA GLY A 80 24.45 -7.26 5.63
C GLY A 80 23.00 -7.10 5.17
N HIS A 81 22.18 -6.42 5.98
CA HIS A 81 20.82 -6.02 5.61
C HIS A 81 20.82 -4.96 4.50
N THR A 82 19.67 -4.78 3.85
CA THR A 82 19.45 -3.76 2.82
C THR A 82 18.25 -2.90 3.20
N GLU A 83 18.02 -1.84 2.46
CA GLU A 83 16.87 -0.94 2.59
C GLU A 83 15.55 -1.56 2.10
N LYS A 84 15.58 -2.72 1.46
CA LYS A 84 14.43 -3.31 0.77
C LYS A 84 13.39 -3.86 1.75
N ILE A 85 12.15 -3.43 1.60
CA ILE A 85 10.99 -3.83 2.40
C ILE A 85 9.86 -4.38 1.52
N ASN A 86 8.96 -5.15 2.11
CA ASN A 86 7.69 -5.51 1.49
C ASN A 86 6.57 -4.77 2.22
N LEU A 87 5.65 -4.19 1.45
CA LEU A 87 4.51 -3.41 1.92
C LEU A 87 3.23 -4.19 1.67
N HIS A 88 2.30 -4.16 2.63
CA HIS A 88 0.99 -4.79 2.52
C HIS A 88 -0.09 -3.87 3.08
N VAL A 89 -1.17 -3.69 2.34
CA VAL A 89 -2.39 -3.04 2.81
C VAL A 89 -3.27 -4.09 3.46
N ILE A 90 -3.66 -3.85 4.70
CA ILE A 90 -4.48 -4.74 5.52
C ILE A 90 -5.64 -3.96 6.13
N GLN A 91 -6.67 -4.66 6.62
CA GLN A 91 -7.68 -4.01 7.46
C GLN A 91 -7.05 -3.46 8.74
N ALA A 92 -7.44 -2.26 9.17
CA ALA A 92 -6.89 -1.61 10.35
C ALA A 92 -7.09 -2.46 11.63
N SER A 93 -8.22 -3.16 11.72
CA SER A 93 -8.52 -4.11 12.81
C SER A 93 -7.52 -5.28 12.92
N HIS A 94 -6.79 -5.60 11.85
CA HIS A 94 -5.79 -6.67 11.82
C HIS A 94 -4.38 -6.21 12.22
N LEU A 95 -4.16 -4.91 12.47
CA LEU A 95 -2.84 -4.40 12.84
C LEU A 95 -2.20 -5.17 14.01
N PRO A 96 -2.90 -5.48 15.12
CA PRO A 96 -2.29 -6.25 16.21
C PRO A 96 -1.87 -7.68 15.82
N LEU A 97 -2.57 -8.32 14.87
CA LEU A 97 -2.18 -9.63 14.33
C LEU A 97 -0.93 -9.51 13.46
N ALA A 98 -0.88 -8.49 12.60
CA ALA A 98 0.27 -8.21 11.75
C ALA A 98 1.53 -7.90 12.58
N GLU A 99 1.40 -7.12 13.65
CA GLU A 99 2.51 -6.82 14.58
C GLU A 99 3.05 -8.07 15.27
N ARG A 100 2.16 -8.96 15.73
CA ARG A 100 2.58 -10.28 16.26
C ARG A 100 3.28 -11.14 15.21
N ALA A 101 2.90 -10.99 13.95
CA ALA A 101 3.57 -11.62 12.82
C ALA A 101 4.89 -10.94 12.43
N GLY A 102 5.30 -9.85 13.10
CA GLY A 102 6.58 -9.16 12.89
C GLY A 102 6.53 -8.01 11.89
N PHE A 103 5.34 -7.60 11.45
CA PHE A 103 5.15 -6.42 10.61
C PHE A 103 5.06 -5.17 11.47
N LYS A 104 5.27 -4.01 10.86
CA LYS A 104 5.14 -2.71 11.53
C LYS A 104 4.29 -1.77 10.66
N PRO A 105 3.47 -0.88 11.23
CA PRO A 105 2.76 0.11 10.44
C PRO A 105 3.75 1.09 9.80
N VAL A 106 3.49 1.53 8.57
CA VAL A 106 4.37 2.49 7.87
C VAL A 106 4.44 3.85 8.58
N SER A 107 3.48 4.18 9.44
CA SER A 107 3.54 5.36 10.32
C SER A 107 4.77 5.34 11.23
N SER A 108 5.28 4.16 11.59
CA SER A 108 6.52 4.03 12.38
C SER A 108 7.79 4.43 11.62
N LEU A 109 7.71 4.65 10.30
CA LEU A 109 8.82 5.10 9.47
C LEU A 109 8.86 6.61 9.29
N GLN A 110 7.81 7.34 9.68
CA GLN A 110 7.69 8.77 9.40
C GLN A 110 8.90 9.57 9.92
N GLN A 111 9.49 10.37 9.03
CA GLN A 111 10.60 11.27 9.32
C GLN A 111 10.12 12.71 9.10
N GLY A 112 9.49 13.28 10.13
CA GLY A 112 8.82 14.59 10.02
C GLY A 112 7.66 14.51 9.02
N GLN A 113 7.76 15.28 7.93
CA GLN A 113 6.75 15.30 6.86
C GLN A 113 6.97 14.20 5.79
N GLN A 114 8.06 13.45 5.86
CA GLN A 114 8.40 12.42 4.87
C GLN A 114 7.95 11.02 5.34
N PRO A 115 7.51 10.14 4.43
CA PRO A 115 7.00 8.80 4.79
C PRO A 115 8.08 7.84 5.31
N GLY A 116 9.37 8.13 5.11
CA GLY A 116 10.47 7.25 5.53
C GLY A 116 10.69 6.02 4.65
N PHE A 117 9.95 5.90 3.55
CA PHE A 117 10.14 4.88 2.53
C PHE A 117 9.67 5.40 1.16
N LYS A 118 10.05 4.68 0.10
CA LYS A 118 9.57 4.89 -1.26
C LYS A 118 9.09 3.56 -1.84
N GLN A 119 7.91 3.55 -2.46
CA GLN A 119 7.49 2.39 -3.26
C GLN A 119 8.30 2.32 -4.55
N ILE A 120 8.71 1.11 -4.92
CA ILE A 120 9.45 0.83 -6.16
C ILE A 120 8.75 -0.29 -6.92
N ALA A 121 9.08 -0.42 -8.21
CA ALA A 121 8.58 -1.56 -8.98
C ALA A 121 9.19 -2.88 -8.45
N CYS A 122 8.37 -3.94 -8.50
CA CYS A 122 8.85 -5.30 -8.32
C CYS A 122 9.32 -5.89 -9.64
N ASP A 123 10.18 -6.91 -9.58
CA ASP A 123 10.43 -7.79 -10.71
C ASP A 123 9.24 -8.73 -10.98
N LYS A 124 9.34 -9.54 -12.02
CA LYS A 124 8.30 -10.52 -12.41
C LYS A 124 8.01 -11.60 -11.35
N ARG A 125 8.85 -11.74 -10.33
CA ARG A 125 8.68 -12.70 -9.23
C ARG A 125 8.07 -12.02 -8.00
N GLY A 126 7.80 -10.71 -8.05
CA GLY A 126 7.34 -9.92 -6.90
C GLY A 126 8.46 -9.60 -5.92
N VAL A 127 9.73 -9.57 -6.35
CA VAL A 127 10.87 -9.19 -5.51
C VAL A 127 11.26 -7.74 -5.81
N ASN A 128 11.70 -6.99 -4.80
CA ASN A 128 12.22 -5.63 -4.95
C ASN A 128 13.31 -5.57 -6.03
N LEU A 129 13.11 -4.74 -7.07
CA LEU A 129 14.14 -4.53 -8.09
C LEU A 129 15.44 -4.10 -7.42
N SER A 130 16.54 -4.75 -7.77
CA SER A 130 17.87 -4.24 -7.43
C SER A 130 18.18 -3.05 -8.33
N PRO A 131 18.86 -2.01 -7.81
CA PRO A 131 19.39 -0.94 -8.65
C PRO A 131 20.48 -1.43 -9.63
N ASP A 132 20.97 -2.68 -9.48
CA ASP A 132 22.11 -3.25 -10.21
C ASP A 132 21.75 -4.07 -11.46
N VAL A 133 20.64 -3.77 -12.15
CA VAL A 133 20.31 -4.39 -13.46
C VAL A 133 20.45 -3.36 -14.58
#